data_AF-A0A7S2FLK1-F1
#
_entry.id   AF-A0A7S2FLK1-F1
#
_cell.length_a   1.000
_cell.length_b   1.000
_cell.length_c   1.000
_cell.angle_alpha   90.00
_cell.angle_beta   90.00
_cell.angle_gamma   90.00
#
_symmetry.space_group_name_H-M   'P 1'
#
loop_
_entity.id
_entity.type
_entity.pdbx_description
1 polymer ?
#
loop_
_entity_poly.entity_id
_entity_poly.type
_entity_poly.pdbx_seq_one_letter_code
_entity_poly.pdbx_strand_id
1 'polypeptide(L)'
;GGGSTITETVMGIFKSAVGPAVLYMPNAFREAGLCFSIPMLAFAFVLFSWGSFRLLECWNKKGLSYPGLMENAYGSFGLNGLRFVIVCQQCGLCITYIIFIAANVQE
;
A
#
# COMPACT_ATOMS: atom_id res chain seq x y z
N GLY A 1 9.53 10.92 26.45
CA GLY A 1 9.84 10.58 25.06
C GLY A 1 9.15 9.28 24.74
N GLY A 2 7.94 9.35 24.19
CA GLY A 2 7.08 8.20 23.96
C GLY A 2 7.51 7.44 22.72
N GLY A 3 8.17 6.30 22.91
CA GLY A 3 8.26 5.30 21.87
C GLY A 3 6.88 4.70 21.69
N SER A 4 6.19 5.02 20.60
CA SER A 4 5.03 4.25 20.17
C SER A 4 5.43 2.79 20.16
N THR A 5 4.70 1.96 20.90
CA THR A 5 5.01 0.54 21.00
C THR A 5 4.97 -0.04 19.60
N ILE A 6 5.92 -0.91 19.21
CA ILE A 6 5.96 -1.56 17.88
C ILE A 6 4.58 -2.10 17.45
N THR A 7 3.78 -2.55 18.41
CA THR A 7 2.40 -2.99 18.25
C THR A 7 1.47 -1.91 17.72
N GLU A 8 1.60 -0.65 18.16
CA GLU A 8 0.80 0.48 17.67
C GLU A 8 1.15 0.80 16.21
N THR A 9 2.44 0.78 15.87
CA THR A 9 2.89 0.97 14.49
C THR A 9 2.37 -0.13 13.58
N VAL A 10 2.49 -1.39 14.01
CA VAL A 10 1.98 -2.55 13.27
C VAL A 10 0.47 -2.47 13.10
N MET A 11 -0.27 -2.18 14.18
CA MET A 11 -1.73 -2.02 14.13
C MET A 11 -2.16 -0.85 13.24
N GLY A 12 -1.41 0.25 13.23
CA GLY A 12 -1.64 1.38 12.32
C GLY A 12 -1.50 0.97 10.85
N ILE A 13 -0.44 0.23 10.51
CA ILE A 13 -0.23 -0.29 9.15
C ILE A 13 -1.35 -1.25 8.76
N PHE A 14 -1.68 -2.23 9.61
CA PHE A 14 -2.77 -3.17 9.35
C PHE A 14 -4.11 -2.44 9.16
N LYS A 15 -4.46 -1.52 10.05
CA LYS A 15 -5.69 -0.72 9.93
C LYS A 15 -5.73 0.08 8.63
N SER A 16 -4.60 0.65 8.21
CA SER A 16 -4.51 1.41 6.96
C SER A 16 -4.65 0.54 5.70
N ALA A 17 -4.15 -0.70 5.74
CA ALA A 17 -4.25 -1.64 4.64
C ALA A 17 -5.65 -2.28 4.51
N VAL A 18 -6.31 -2.54 5.64
CA VAL A 18 -7.57 -3.31 5.71
C VAL A 18 -8.80 -2.45 5.40
N GLY A 19 -8.75 -1.14 5.61
CA GLY A 19 -9.92 -0.25 5.52
C GLY A 19 -10.69 -0.35 4.19
N PRO A 20 -10.08 -0.05 3.04
CA PRO A 20 -10.76 -0.19 1.75
C PRO A 20 -10.83 -1.65 1.29
N ALA A 21 -9.78 -2.45 1.56
CA ALA A 21 -9.68 -3.82 1.08
C ALA A 21 -10.85 -4.71 1.57
N VAL A 22 -11.30 -4.56 2.81
CA VAL A 22 -12.38 -5.38 3.37
C VAL A 22 -13.72 -5.13 2.68
N LEU A 23 -14.02 -3.89 2.27
CA LEU A 23 -15.27 -3.58 1.61
C LEU A 23 -15.32 -4.16 0.18
N TYR A 24 -14.21 -4.06 -0.56
CA TYR A 24 -14.17 -4.49 -1.97
C TYR A 24 -13.80 -5.96 -2.16
N MET A 25 -13.14 -6.61 -1.21
CA MET A 25 -12.74 -8.01 -1.30
C MET A 25 -13.89 -8.99 -1.60
N PRO A 26 -15.07 -8.94 -0.95
CA PRO A 26 -16.16 -9.86 -1.28
C PRO A 26 -16.69 -9.66 -2.71
N ASN A 27 -16.78 -8.41 -3.17
CA ASN A 27 -17.24 -8.12 -4.52
C ASN A 27 -16.18 -8.49 -5.57
N ALA A 28 -14.90 -8.26 -5.28
CA ALA A 28 -13.78 -8.67 -6.12
C ALA A 28 -13.71 -10.19 -6.29
N PHE A 29 -13.95 -10.98 -5.23
CA PHE A 29 -14.01 -12.44 -5.35
C PHE A 29 -15.25 -12.94 -6.09
N ARG A 30 -16.36 -12.21 -6.00
CA ARG A 30 -17.60 -12.51 -6.75
C ARG A 30 -17.41 -12.27 -8.25
N GLU A 31 -16.70 -11.21 -8.64
CA GLU A 31 -16.46 -10.87 -10.04
C GLU A 31 -15.29 -11.64 -10.67
N ALA A 32 -14.19 -11.87 -9.94
CA ALA A 32 -13.00 -12.57 -10.45
C ALA A 32 -13.06 -14.10 -10.31
N GLY A 33 -13.94 -14.63 -9.47
CA GLY A 33 -14.07 -16.06 -9.17
C GLY A 33 -12.97 -16.58 -8.22
N LEU A 34 -13.36 -17.49 -7.31
CA LEU A 34 -12.48 -17.95 -6.22
C LEU A 34 -11.21 -18.67 -6.71
N CYS A 35 -11.32 -19.47 -7.78
CA CYS A 35 -10.21 -20.29 -8.27
C CYS A 35 -9.05 -19.43 -8.84
N PHE A 36 -9.36 -18.27 -9.44
CA PHE A 36 -8.36 -17.36 -9.99
C PHE A 36 -7.90 -16.30 -8.96
N SER A 37 -8.79 -15.89 -8.05
CA SER A 37 -8.48 -14.86 -7.06
C SER A 37 -7.46 -15.30 -6.01
N ILE A 38 -7.53 -16.54 -5.54
CA ILE A 38 -6.60 -17.08 -4.53
C ILE A 38 -5.14 -17.07 -5.02
N PRO A 39 -4.78 -17.65 -6.18
CA PRO A 39 -3.40 -17.61 -6.66
C PRO A 39 -2.94 -16.20 -7.03
N MET A 40 -3.84 -15.34 -7.55
CA MET A 40 -3.51 -13.95 -7.83
C MET A 40 -3.18 -13.17 -6.54
N LEU A 41 -3.94 -13.39 -5.46
CA LEU A 41 -3.68 -12.79 -4.17
C LEU A 41 -2.36 -13.27 -3.56
N ALA A 42 -2.08 -14.57 -3.65
CA ALA A 42 -0.80 -15.13 -3.21
C ALA A 42 0.38 -14.53 -4.00
N PHE A 43 0.24 -14.41 -5.32
CA PHE A 43 1.25 -13.80 -6.17
C PHE A 43 1.47 -12.31 -5.83
N ALA A 44 0.40 -11.54 -5.66
CA ALA A 44 0.48 -10.13 -5.25
C ALA A 44 1.16 -9.98 -3.88
N PHE A 45 0.85 -10.86 -2.92
CA PHE A 45 1.47 -10.87 -1.60
C PHE A 45 2.98 -11.15 -1.67
N VAL A 46 3.40 -12.10 -2.51
CA VAL A 46 4.83 -12.40 -2.71
C VAL A 46 5.56 -11.20 -3.32
N LEU A 47 5.00 -10.59 -4.37
CA LEU A 47 5.60 -9.40 -4.99
C LEU A 47 5.69 -8.22 -4.02
N PHE A 48 4.63 -7.97 -3.26
CA PHE A 48 4.61 -6.90 -2.26
C PHE A 48 5.64 -7.13 -1.16
N SER A 49 5.72 -8.36 -0.64
CA SER A 49 6.69 -8.73 0.37
C SER A 49 8.12 -8.56 -0.15
N TRP A 50 8.41 -9.07 -1.35
CA TRP A 50 9.74 -8.94 -1.95
C TRP A 50 10.14 -7.48 -2.16
N GLY A 51 9.23 -6.65 -2.67
CA GLY A 51 9.45 -5.21 -2.82
C GLY A 51 9.74 -4.53 -1.48
N SER A 52 8.97 -4.86 -0.45
CA SER A 52 9.14 -4.32 0.91
C SER A 52 10.49 -4.72 1.52
N PHE A 53 10.92 -5.97 1.35
CA PHE A 53 12.24 -6.43 1.82
C PHE A 53 13.40 -5.69 1.15
N ARG A 54 13.36 -5.54 -0.17
CA ARG A 54 14.38 -4.80 -0.93
C ARG A 54 14.46 -3.35 -0.48
N LEU A 55 13.30 -2.73 -0.28
CA LEU A 55 13.24 -1.35 0.16
C LEU A 55 13.80 -1.19 1.57
N LEU A 56 13.47 -2.10 2.49
CA LEU A 56 13.99 -2.10 3.84
C LEU A 56 15.50 -2.34 3.88
N GLU A 57 16.03 -3.21 3.00
CA GLU A 57 17.47 -3.44 2.87
C GLU A 57 18.21 -2.17 2.41
N CYS A 58 17.66 -1.46 1.42
CA CYS A 58 18.19 -0.17 0.98
C CYS A 58 18.10 0.89 2.10
N TRP A 59 17.02 0.88 2.87
CA TRP A 59 16.82 1.81 3.99
C TRP A 59 17.82 1.53 5.10
N ASN A 60 18.06 0.27 5.45
CA ASN A 60 19.05 -0.13 6.45
C ASN A 60 20.48 0.27 6.08
N LYS A 61 20.80 0.35 4.78
CA LYS A 61 22.13 0.75 4.29
C LYS A 61 22.38 2.26 4.33
N LYS A 62 21.36 3.09 4.11
CA LYS A 62 21.53 4.55 3.95
C LYS A 62 20.78 5.41 4.97
N GLY A 63 19.75 4.88 5.62
CA GLY A 63 18.91 5.60 6.59
C GLY A 63 18.18 6.81 6.01
N LEU A 64 18.08 6.93 4.68
CA LEU A 64 17.46 8.07 4.01
C LEU A 64 15.93 7.92 3.97
N SER A 65 15.21 9.01 3.67
CA SER A 65 13.77 8.95 3.43
C SER A 65 13.44 8.14 2.17
N TYR A 66 12.22 7.60 2.06
CA TYR A 66 11.79 6.82 0.89
C TYR A 66 12.04 7.54 -0.47
N PRO A 67 11.75 8.84 -0.62
CA PRO A 67 12.12 9.57 -1.83
C PRO A 67 13.63 9.76 -1.98
N GLY A 68 14.36 9.99 -0.88
CA GLY A 68 15.83 10.12 -0.91
C GLY A 68 16.54 8.82 -1.28
N LEU A 69 15.99 7.66 -0.93
CA LEU A 69 16.45 6.35 -1.41
C LEU A 69 16.34 6.25 -2.93
N MET A 70 15.20 6.67 -3.47
CA MET A 70 14.93 6.61 -4.91
C MET A 70 15.79 7.61 -5.69
N GLU A 71 15.96 8.83 -5.17
CA GLU A 71 16.85 9.82 -5.75
C GLU A 71 18.30 9.31 -5.77
N ASN A 72 18.74 8.65 -4.70
CA ASN A 72 20.07 8.07 -4.66
C ASN A 72 20.25 6.86 -5.59
N ALA A 73 19.20 6.09 -5.85
CA ALA A 73 19.27 4.88 -6.68
C ALA A 73 19.07 5.16 -8.18
N TYR A 74 18.16 6.06 -8.53
CA TYR A 74 17.72 6.33 -9.92
C TYR A 74 17.88 7.81 -10.32
N GLY A 75 18.42 8.66 -9.45
CA GLY A 75 18.56 10.10 -9.69
C GLY A 75 17.24 10.87 -9.62
N SER A 76 17.29 12.12 -10.06
CA SER A 76 16.14 13.04 -10.02
C SER A 76 14.99 12.58 -10.92
N PHE A 77 15.27 11.83 -11.99
CA PHE A 77 14.24 11.26 -12.85
C PHE A 77 13.40 10.20 -12.11
N GLY A 78 14.06 9.28 -11.41
CA GLY A 78 13.38 8.28 -10.58
C GLY A 78 12.59 8.89 -9.43
N LEU A 79 13.10 9.98 -8.85
CA LEU A 79 12.40 10.75 -7.82
C LEU A 79 11.09 11.34 -8.34
N ASN A 80 11.09 11.95 -9.53
CA ASN A 80 9.88 12.51 -10.12
C ASN A 80 8.86 11.42 -10.49
N GLY A 81 9.31 10.30 -11.06
CA GLY A 81 8.46 9.15 -11.34
C GLY A 81 7.82 8.59 -10.07
N LEU A 82 8.60 8.43 -8.99
CA LEU A 82 8.10 7.97 -7.70
C LEU A 82 7.03 8.91 -7.12
N ARG A 83 7.29 10.22 -7.14
CA ARG A 83 6.33 11.23 -6.68
C ARG A 83 5.02 11.16 -7.47
N PHE A 84 5.11 11.01 -8.80
CA PHE A 84 3.94 10.85 -9.64
C PHE A 84 3.12 9.59 -9.26
N VAL A 85 3.79 8.45 -9.08
CA VAL A 85 3.12 7.20 -8.66
C VAL A 85 2.44 7.36 -7.29
N ILE A 86 3.10 8.00 -6.32
CA ILE A 86 2.51 8.27 -5.00
C ILE A 86 1.26 9.14 -5.12
N VAL A 87 1.29 10.20 -5.93
CA VAL A 87 0.13 11.07 -6.14
C VAL A 87 -1.02 10.29 -6.77
N CYS A 88 -0.75 9.51 -7.82
CA CYS A 88 -1.75 8.65 -8.45
C CYS A 88 -2.37 7.66 -7.45
N GLN A 89 -1.55 7.05 -6.59
CA GLN A 89 -2.01 6.15 -5.52
C GLN A 89 -2.93 6.88 -4.53
N GLN A 90 -2.58 8.12 -4.17
CA GLN A 90 -3.34 8.91 -3.22
C GLN A 90 -4.70 9.34 -3.77
N CYS A 91 -4.77 9.69 -5.06
CA CYS A 91 -6.03 9.90 -5.75
C CYS A 91 -6.92 8.64 -5.72
N GLY A 92 -6.36 7.46 -5.96
CA GLY A 92 -7.08 6.19 -5.87
C GLY A 92 -7.67 5.93 -4.48
N LEU A 93 -6.91 6.21 -3.43
CA LEU A 93 -7.39 6.11 -2.05
C LEU A 93 -8.53 7.10 -1.76
N CYS A 94 -8.43 8.34 -2.24
CA CYS A 94 -9.50 9.33 -2.12
C CYS A 94 -10.79 8.88 -2.81
N ILE A 95 -10.71 8.35 -4.03
CA ILE A 95 -11.87 7.87 -4.79
C ILE A 95 -12.52 6.68 -4.04
N THR A 96 -11.71 5.72 -3.61
CA THR A 96 -12.18 4.56 -2.86
C THR A 96 -12.91 4.96 -1.57
N TYR A 97 -12.41 5.99 -0.88
CA TYR A 97 -13.04 6.52 0.33
C TYR A 97 -14.39 7.20 0.05
N ILE A 98 -14.51 7.95 -1.05
CA ILE A 98 -15.79 8.56 -1.45
C ILE A 98 -16.84 7.48 -1.74
N ILE A 99 -16.48 6.41 -2.45
CA ILE A 99 -17.40 5.30 -2.72
C ILE A 99 -17.78 4.59 -1.42
N PHE A 100 -16.82 4.38 -0.51
CA PHE A 100 -17.10 3.84 0.82
C PHE A 100 -18.15 4.68 1.56
N ILE A 101 -18.00 6.00 1.62
CA ILE A 101 -18.99 6.89 2.24
C ILE A 101 -20.34 6.79 1.53
N ALA A 102 -20.35 6.83 0.20
CA ALA A 102 -21.58 6.76 -0.58
C ALA A 102 -22.36 5.46 -0.32
N ALA A 103 -21.67 4.33 -0.16
CA ALA A 103 -22.29 3.06 0.19
C ALA A 103 -22.83 3.03 1.63
N ASN A 104 -22.21 3.76 2.57
CA ASN A 104 -22.63 3.78 3.98
C ASN A 104 -23.68 4.85 4.30
N VAL A 105 -23.79 5.93 3.49
CA VAL A 105 -24.76 7.02 3.71
C VAL A 105 -26.12 6.77 3.06
N GLN A 106 -26.22 5.73 2.22
CA GLN A 106 -27.47 5.31 1.57
C GLN A 106 -28.31 4.36 2.45
N GLU A 107 -27.81 4.03 3.64
CA GLU A 107 -28.57 3.44 4.76
C GLU A 107 -28.91 4.52 5.79
#